data_AF-A0A7S4AY85-F1
#
_entry.id   AF-A0A7S4AY85-F1
#
_cell.length_a   1.000
_cell.length_b   1.000
_cell.length_c   1.000
_cell.angle_alpha   90.00
_cell.angle_beta   90.00
_cell.angle_gamma   90.00
#
_symmetry.space_group_name_H-M   'P 1'
#
loop_
_entity.id
_entity.type
_entity.pdbx_description
1 polymer ?
#
loop_
_entity_poly.entity_id
_entity_poly.type
_entity_poly.pdbx_seq_one_letter_code
_entity_poly.pdbx_strand_id
1 'polypeptide(L)'
;GHSLGSGVAALLSLLLLPKFPELRTVGFATPSVASGAKLLRNLEACCTSVVLRNDAIPRATLASVRQLFDDLVAFTDWRADAHDDWQSVMRRAKLLWAPQLRQPTVITKERSADPARKMVEQLVALAISNAVA
;
A
#
# COMPACT_ATOMS: atom_id res chain seq x y z
N GLY A 1 0.37 -9.54 -16.59
CA GLY A 1 -0.89 -9.56 -15.83
C GLY A 1 -1.31 -8.15 -15.47
N HIS A 2 -2.52 -7.94 -14.93
CA HIS A 2 -2.99 -6.63 -14.43
C HIS A 2 -3.47 -6.75 -12.98
N SER A 3 -3.17 -5.76 -12.14
CA SER A 3 -3.56 -5.70 -10.72
C SER A 3 -3.18 -7.00 -9.98
N LEU A 4 -4.12 -7.64 -9.28
CA LEU A 4 -3.90 -8.92 -8.59
C LEU A 4 -3.31 -10.01 -9.51
N GLY A 5 -3.81 -10.12 -10.75
CA GLY A 5 -3.30 -11.08 -11.73
C GLY A 5 -1.85 -10.80 -12.12
N SER A 6 -1.40 -9.55 -12.02
CA SER A 6 0.02 -9.21 -12.14
C SER A 6 0.85 -9.76 -10.99
N GLY A 7 0.34 -9.63 -9.75
CA GLY A 7 1.01 -10.18 -8.57
C GLY A 7 1.15 -11.71 -8.65
N VAL A 8 0.10 -12.40 -9.09
CA VAL A 8 0.13 -13.84 -9.35
C VAL A 8 1.17 -14.19 -10.41
N ALA A 9 1.21 -13.45 -11.53
CA ALA A 9 2.20 -13.68 -12.58
C ALA A 9 3.64 -13.49 -12.07
N ALA A 10 3.89 -12.50 -11.22
CA ALA A 10 5.21 -12.26 -10.63
C ALA A 10 5.65 -13.40 -9.70
N LEU A 11 4.75 -13.88 -8.82
CA LEU A 11 5.04 -15.02 -7.94
C LEU A 11 5.24 -16.32 -8.74
N LEU A 12 4.40 -16.55 -9.76
CA LEU A 12 4.55 -17.71 -10.64
C LEU A 12 5.89 -17.66 -11.38
N SER A 13 6.32 -16.48 -11.82
CA SER A 13 7.61 -16.29 -12.48
C SER A 13 8.77 -16.67 -11.58
N LEU A 14 8.73 -16.26 -10.30
CA LEU A 14 9.73 -16.65 -9.31
C LEU A 14 9.84 -18.18 -9.16
N LEU A 15 8.70 -18.87 -9.12
CA LEU A 15 8.66 -20.33 -8.97
C LEU A 15 9.17 -21.05 -10.22
N LEU A 16 8.94 -20.48 -11.41
CA LEU A 16 9.33 -21.07 -12.68
C LEU A 16 10.76 -20.71 -13.12
N LEU A 17 11.35 -19.66 -12.54
CA LEU A 17 12.68 -19.15 -12.90
C LEU A 17 13.79 -20.22 -12.92
N PRO A 18 13.83 -21.21 -12.00
CA PRO A 18 14.84 -22.28 -12.05
C PRO A 18 14.69 -23.21 -13.27
N LYS A 19 13.47 -23.36 -13.80
CA LYS A 19 13.19 -24.20 -14.98
C LYS A 19 13.30 -23.42 -16.28
N PHE A 20 12.95 -22.13 -16.24
CA PHE A 20 12.95 -21.24 -17.40
C PHE A 20 13.69 -19.94 -17.05
N PRO A 21 15.04 -19.93 -17.12
CA PRO A 21 15.85 -18.76 -16.72
C PRO A 21 15.61 -17.51 -17.57
N GLU A 22 15.14 -17.69 -18.81
CA GLU A 22 14.83 -16.61 -19.74
C GLU A 22 13.40 -16.07 -19.59
N LEU A 23 12.61 -16.62 -18.66
CA LEU A 23 11.25 -16.17 -18.44
C LEU A 23 11.23 -14.67 -18.12
N ARG A 24 10.32 -13.96 -18.78
CA ARG A 24 10.02 -12.55 -18.52
C ARG A 24 8.52 -12.38 -18.35
N THR A 25 8.13 -11.55 -17.40
CA THR A 25 6.73 -11.14 -17.23
C THR A 25 6.59 -9.64 -17.13
N VAL A 26 5.51 -9.15 -17.72
CA VAL A 26 5.13 -7.74 -17.65
C VAL A 26 3.83 -7.63 -16.87
N GLY A 27 3.85 -6.73 -15.90
CA GLY A 27 2.81 -6.58 -14.92
C GLY A 27 2.31 -5.16 -14.82
N PHE A 28 1.02 -4.91 -15.04
CA PHE A 28 0.42 -3.58 -14.90
C PHE A 28 -0.23 -3.45 -13.52
N ALA A 29 -0.03 -2.33 -12.84
CA ALA A 29 -0.58 -2.09 -11.50
C ALA A 29 -0.24 -3.21 -10.50
N THR A 30 0.99 -3.73 -10.55
CA THR A 30 1.39 -4.90 -9.75
C THR A 30 1.44 -4.56 -8.26
N PRO A 31 0.70 -5.27 -7.38
CA PRO A 31 0.80 -5.09 -5.95
C PRO A 31 2.16 -5.58 -5.44
N SER A 32 2.54 -5.14 -4.24
CA SER A 32 3.73 -5.68 -3.58
C SER A 32 3.47 -7.13 -3.14
N VAL A 33 4.19 -8.08 -3.74
CA VAL A 33 3.96 -9.54 -3.52
C VAL A 33 5.08 -10.25 -2.79
N ALA A 34 6.24 -9.62 -2.59
CA ALA A 34 7.40 -10.24 -1.97
C ALA A 34 8.17 -9.26 -1.09
N SER A 35 8.82 -9.79 -0.07
CA SER A 35 9.74 -9.08 0.81
C SER A 35 11.05 -9.87 0.95
N GLY A 36 12.16 -9.17 1.13
CA GLY A 36 13.49 -9.77 1.30
C GLY A 36 14.37 -9.70 0.06
N ALA A 37 15.63 -9.31 0.27
CA ALA A 37 16.57 -8.96 -0.80
C ALA A 37 16.79 -10.05 -1.85
N LYS A 38 16.75 -11.33 -1.47
CA LYS A 38 16.94 -12.45 -2.40
C LYS A 38 15.79 -12.59 -3.40
N LEU A 39 14.55 -12.50 -2.92
CA LEU A 39 13.36 -12.59 -3.78
C LEU A 39 13.24 -11.37 -4.69
N LEU A 40 13.55 -10.18 -4.15
CA LEU A 40 13.52 -8.95 -4.93
C LEU A 40 14.51 -8.97 -6.09
N ARG A 41 15.75 -9.44 -5.89
CA ARG A 41 16.73 -9.59 -6.99
C ARG A 41 16.25 -10.53 -8.08
N ASN A 42 15.61 -11.64 -7.72
CA ASN A 42 15.07 -12.58 -8.69
C ASN A 42 13.89 -11.98 -9.47
N LEU A 43 13.00 -11.25 -8.79
CA LEU A 43 11.91 -10.51 -9.43
C LEU A 43 12.43 -9.42 -10.37
N GLU A 44 13.47 -8.70 -9.98
CA GLU A 44 14.10 -7.67 -10.81
C GLU A 44 14.64 -8.25 -12.13
N ALA A 45 15.17 -9.47 -12.08
CA ALA A 45 15.69 -10.17 -13.26
C ALA A 45 14.59 -10.66 -14.23
N CYS A 46 13.37 -10.94 -13.74
CA CYS A 46 12.34 -11.60 -14.54
C CYS A 46 11.00 -10.85 -14.67
N CYS A 47 10.73 -9.84 -13.86
CA CYS A 47 9.45 -9.14 -13.80
C CYS A 47 9.62 -7.64 -14.04
N THR A 48 8.88 -7.10 -15.00
CA THR A 48 8.76 -5.66 -15.22
C THR A 48 7.38 -5.18 -14.77
N SER A 49 7.35 -4.33 -13.74
CA SER A 49 6.11 -3.72 -13.26
C SER A 49 5.90 -2.33 -13.86
N VAL A 50 4.79 -2.15 -14.56
CA VAL A 50 4.34 -0.88 -15.14
C VAL A 50 3.35 -0.24 -14.17
N VAL A 51 3.70 0.95 -13.67
CA VAL A 51 2.91 1.69 -12.69
C VAL A 51 2.48 3.02 -13.29
N LEU A 52 1.17 3.26 -13.32
CA LEU A 52 0.61 4.49 -13.88
C LEU A 52 0.52 5.58 -12.80
N ARG A 53 1.33 6.63 -12.92
CA ARG A 53 1.21 7.87 -12.11
C ARG A 53 0.96 7.55 -10.63
N ASN A 54 -0.20 7.93 -10.10
CA ASN A 54 -0.60 7.83 -8.70
C ASN A 54 -1.40 6.55 -8.37
N ASP A 55 -1.25 5.49 -9.16
CA ASP A 55 -1.86 4.19 -8.91
C ASP A 55 -1.64 3.72 -7.46
N ALA A 56 -2.74 3.42 -6.78
CA ALA A 56 -2.73 3.00 -5.38
C ALA A 56 -2.24 1.55 -5.20
N ILE A 57 -2.42 0.68 -6.21
CA ILE A 57 -2.21 -0.76 -6.05
C ILE A 57 -0.74 -1.12 -5.74
N PRO A 58 0.27 -0.62 -6.47
CA PRO A 58 1.67 -0.90 -6.16
C PRO A 58 2.15 -0.25 -4.86
N ARG A 59 1.40 0.73 -4.35
CA ARG A 59 1.70 1.50 -3.14
C ARG A 59 0.92 0.99 -1.93
N ALA A 60 0.00 0.06 -2.13
CA ALA A 60 -0.79 -0.51 -1.07
C ALA A 60 0.12 -1.33 -0.15
N THR A 61 0.13 -0.95 1.12
CA THR A 61 0.74 -1.71 2.20
C THR A 61 -0.34 -2.54 2.89
N LEU A 62 0.07 -3.58 3.61
CA LEU A 62 -0.85 -4.35 4.45
C LEU A 62 -1.59 -3.44 5.46
N ALA A 63 -0.91 -2.44 6.01
CA ALA A 63 -1.50 -1.48 6.93
C ALA A 63 -2.57 -0.62 6.24
N SER A 64 -2.29 -0.07 5.06
CA SER A 64 -3.28 0.73 4.32
C SER A 64 -4.49 -0.09 3.86
N VAL A 65 -4.29 -1.36 3.50
CA VAL A 65 -5.40 -2.24 3.11
C VAL A 65 -6.26 -2.59 4.32
N ARG A 66 -5.66 -2.86 5.48
CA ARG A 66 -6.41 -3.06 6.74
C ARG A 66 -7.22 -1.84 7.12
N GLN A 67 -6.59 -0.67 7.10
CA GLN A 67 -7.29 0.59 7.36
C GLN A 67 -8.47 0.78 6.41
N LEU A 68 -8.28 0.49 5.12
CA LEU A 68 -9.37 0.56 4.14
C LEU A 68 -10.53 -0.38 4.49
N PHE A 69 -10.25 -1.60 4.97
CA PHE A 69 -11.30 -2.50 5.45
C PHE A 69 -12.03 -1.95 6.67
N ASP A 70 -11.30 -1.42 7.65
CA ASP A 70 -11.89 -0.82 8.86
C ASP A 70 -12.79 0.37 8.49
N ASP A 71 -12.31 1.23 7.59
CA ASP A 71 -13.06 2.39 7.06
C ASP A 71 -14.32 1.93 6.32
N LEU A 72 -14.24 0.85 5.54
CA LEU A 72 -15.37 0.29 4.78
C LEU A 72 -16.41 -0.40 5.66
N VAL A 73 -16.01 -0.97 6.80
CA VAL A 73 -16.93 -1.51 7.81
C VAL A 73 -17.63 -0.37 8.56
N ALA A 74 -16.93 0.73 8.85
CA ALA A 74 -17.49 1.91 9.50
C ALA A 74 -18.30 2.81 8.54
N PHE A 75 -18.27 2.52 7.24
CA PHE A 75 -18.89 3.32 6.19
C PHE A 75 -20.42 3.25 6.24
N THR A 76 -21.07 4.41 6.31
CA THR A 76 -22.53 4.52 6.49
C THR A 76 -23.24 5.35 5.42
N ASP A 77 -22.59 6.39 4.87
CA ASP A 77 -23.18 7.24 3.83
C ASP A 77 -22.23 7.44 2.65
N TRP A 78 -22.63 6.90 1.49
CA TRP A 78 -21.85 6.99 0.26
C TRP A 78 -22.03 8.29 -0.51
N ARG A 79 -23.08 9.07 -0.23
CA ARG A 79 -23.41 10.26 -1.03
C ARG A 79 -22.48 11.43 -0.73
N ALA A 80 -22.13 11.63 0.54
CA ALA A 80 -21.16 12.62 0.96
C ALA A 80 -19.78 12.31 0.36
N ASP A 81 -19.31 11.08 0.50
CA ASP A 81 -18.01 10.66 -0.01
C ASP A 81 -17.93 10.70 -1.54
N ALA A 82 -19.02 10.32 -2.25
CA ALA A 82 -19.09 10.44 -3.71
C ALA A 82 -19.01 11.90 -4.19
N HIS A 83 -19.59 12.84 -3.43
CA HIS A 83 -19.50 14.26 -3.74
C HIS A 83 -18.07 14.77 -3.59
N ASP A 84 -17.40 14.41 -2.50
CA ASP A 84 -16.01 14.78 -2.23
C ASP A 84 -15.03 14.15 -3.22
N ASP A 85 -15.27 12.90 -3.61
CA ASP A 85 -14.53 12.19 -4.65
C ASP A 85 -14.69 12.88 -6.01
N TRP A 86 -15.92 13.26 -6.37
CA TRP A 86 -16.19 13.98 -7.61
C TRP A 86 -15.48 15.33 -7.65
N GLN A 87 -15.53 16.11 -6.57
CA GLN A 87 -14.78 17.35 -6.47
C GLN A 87 -13.28 17.10 -6.62
N SER A 88 -12.77 16.00 -6.07
CA SER A 88 -11.36 15.62 -6.15
C SER A 88 -10.97 15.14 -7.56
N VAL A 89 -11.84 14.45 -8.29
CA VAL A 89 -11.66 14.15 -9.72
C VAL A 89 -11.62 15.45 -10.52
N MET A 90 -12.56 16.37 -10.28
CA MET A 90 -12.64 17.64 -10.99
C MET A 90 -11.44 18.55 -10.73
N ARG A 91 -10.95 18.61 -9.48
CA ARG A 91 -9.68 19.27 -9.14
C ARG A 91 -8.51 18.62 -9.89
N ARG A 92 -8.44 17.29 -9.94
CA ARG A 92 -7.39 16.57 -10.67
C ARG A 92 -7.46 16.78 -12.19
N ALA A 93 -8.65 16.89 -12.76
CA ALA A 93 -8.84 17.19 -14.18
C ALA A 93 -8.35 18.60 -14.54
N LYS A 94 -8.56 19.58 -13.65
CA LYS A 94 -7.98 20.93 -13.81
C LYS A 94 -6.45 20.92 -13.69
N LEU A 95 -5.89 19.97 -12.95
CA LEU A 95 -4.45 19.79 -12.72
C LEU A 95 -3.79 18.79 -13.69
N LEU A 96 -4.51 18.25 -14.69
CA LEU A 96 -3.99 17.21 -15.59
C LEU A 96 -2.74 17.66 -16.37
N TRP A 97 -2.56 18.99 -16.47
CA TRP A 97 -1.45 19.66 -17.13
C TRP A 97 -0.42 20.28 -16.16
N ALA A 98 -0.64 20.20 -14.85
CA ALA A 98 0.29 20.70 -13.85
C ALA A 98 1.18 19.54 -13.32
N PRO A 99 2.52 19.68 -13.28
CA PRO A 99 3.40 18.66 -12.72
C PRO A 99 3.07 18.46 -11.23
N GLN A 100 2.62 17.25 -10.89
CA GLN A 100 2.24 16.93 -9.51
C GLN A 100 3.45 16.39 -8.75
N LEU A 101 4.14 17.28 -8.04
CA LEU A 101 5.02 16.89 -6.94
C LEU A 101 4.13 16.44 -5.77
N ARG A 102 4.27 15.18 -5.36
CA ARG A 102 3.59 14.69 -4.14
C ARG A 102 4.18 15.47 -2.97
N GLN A 103 3.38 16.36 -2.37
CA GLN A 103 3.77 16.90 -1.08
C GLN A 103 3.79 15.72 -0.10
N PRO A 104 4.88 15.49 0.64
CA PRO A 104 4.90 14.44 1.65
C PRO A 104 3.71 14.70 2.56
N THR A 105 2.86 13.69 2.73
CA THR A 105 1.81 13.73 3.73
C THR A 105 2.53 13.96 5.06
N VAL A 106 2.50 15.19 5.55
CA VAL A 106 2.81 15.47 6.94
C VAL A 106 1.73 14.69 7.68
N ILE A 107 2.11 13.56 8.27
CA ILE A 107 1.24 12.88 9.23
C ILE A 107 1.04 13.92 10.32
N THR A 108 -0.09 14.63 10.28
CA THR A 108 -0.46 15.54 11.35
C THR A 108 -0.53 14.69 12.61
N LYS A 109 0.24 15.10 13.59
CA LYS A 109 0.46 14.44 14.88
C LYS A 109 -0.86 14.17 15.64
N GLU A 110 -1.97 14.70 15.17
CA GLU A 110 -3.31 14.56 15.77
C GLU A 110 -3.85 13.12 15.74
N ARG A 111 -3.54 12.29 14.73
CA ARG A 111 -3.97 10.87 14.73
C ARG A 111 -3.15 9.98 15.69
N SER A 112 -2.07 10.52 16.29
CA SER A 112 -1.29 9.87 17.36
C SER A 112 -1.90 10.06 18.76
N ALA A 113 -2.98 10.85 18.87
CA ALA A 113 -3.68 11.08 20.12
C ALA A 113 -4.75 10.01 20.41
N ASP A 114 -4.65 8.81 19.82
CA ASP A 114 -5.54 7.71 20.18
C ASP A 114 -5.28 7.32 21.65
N PRO A 115 -6.22 7.62 22.57
CA PRO A 115 -6.02 7.39 24.00
C PRO A 115 -5.80 5.91 24.32
N ALA A 116 -6.33 5.01 23.48
CA ALA A 116 -6.13 3.57 23.63
C ALA A 116 -4.66 3.18 23.46
N ARG A 117 -3.94 3.82 22.52
CA ARG A 117 -2.54 3.53 22.25
C ARG A 117 -1.62 4.00 23.39
N LYS A 118 -1.91 5.17 23.97
CA LYS A 118 -1.23 5.65 25.19
C LYS A 118 -1.46 4.72 26.38
N MET A 119 -2.67 4.19 26.54
CA MET A 119 -2.99 3.27 27.63
C MET A 119 -2.23 1.95 27.50
N VAL A 120 -2.12 1.42 26.27
CA VAL A 120 -1.33 0.20 26.00
C VAL A 120 0.16 0.46 26.24
N GLU A 121 0.72 1.59 25.81
CA GLU A 121 2.12 1.95 26.06
C GLU A 121 2.43 2.10 27.56
N GLN A 122 1.50 2.69 28.33
CA GLN A 122 1.63 2.79 29.79
C GLN A 122 1.55 1.42 30.48
N LEU A 123 0.64 0.54 30.05
CA LEU A 123 0.52 -0.82 30.59
C LEU A 123 1.78 -1.66 30.28
N VAL A 124 2.33 -1.53 29.07
CA VAL A 124 3.57 -2.22 28.68
C VAL A 124 4.76 -1.69 29.49
N ALA A 125 4.88 -0.38 29.68
CA ALA A 125 5.94 0.20 30.51
C ALA A 125 5.85 -0.24 31.98
N LEU A 126 4.62 -0.33 32.53
CA LEU A 126 4.38 -0.82 33.89
C LEU A 126 4.74 -2.30 34.04
N ALA A 127 4.37 -3.12 33.05
CA ALA A 127 4.70 -4.54 33.04
C ALA A 127 6.22 -4.80 32.97
N ILE A 128 6.94 -3.99 32.18
CA ILE A 128 8.41 -4.08 32.07
C ILE A 128 9.06 -3.64 33.39
N SER A 129 8.58 -2.57 34.03
CA SER A 129 9.13 -2.12 35.32
C SER A 129 8.94 -3.12 36.44
N ASN A 130 7.82 -3.86 36.45
CA ASN A 130 7.53 -4.88 37.47
C ASN A 130 8.23 -6.21 37.22
N ALA A 131 8.78 -6.45 36.02
CA ALA A 131 9.54 -7.66 35.70
C ALA A 131 11.05 -7.53 36.00
N VAL A 132 11.52 -6.31 36.30
CA VAL A 132 12.94 -5.99 36.55
C VAL A 132 13.22 -5.69 38.04
N ALA A 133 12.17 -5.69 38.89
CA ALA A 133 12.26 -5.63 40.35
C ALA A 133 12.10 -7.03 40.96
#